data_AF-A0A150XXS1-F1
#
_entry.id   AF-A0A150XXS1-F1
#
_cell.length_a   1.000
_cell.length_b   1.000
_cell.length_c   1.000
_cell.angle_alpha   90.00
_cell.angle_beta   90.00
_cell.angle_gamma   90.00
#
_symmetry.space_group_name_H-M   'P 1'
#
loop_
_entity.id
_entity.type
_entity.pdbx_description
1 polymer ?
#
loop_
_entity_poly.entity_id
_entity_poly.type
_entity_poly.pdbx_seq_one_letter_code
_entity_poly.pdbx_strand_id
1 'polypeptide(L)'
;MKSDIENKNFMSGKHWVIVLICIVSSLGVYYGLTNLTESDTKEWASGSRQILIDRCISDSGDMAKKYPEFTNDYCICSSDKIQSSLTQQRYLALSKKPMEEQLKNLLPIFQDCLTEYQSKIKTLEEGSNRP
;
A
#
# COMPACT_ATOMS: atom_id res chain seq x y z
N MET A 1 -24.22 -5.26 -4.31
CA MET A 1 -24.26 -3.83 -3.91
C MET A 1 -24.06 -3.77 -2.39
N LYS A 2 -22.80 -3.86 -1.93
CA LYS A 2 -22.42 -3.86 -0.50
C LYS A 2 -21.09 -3.13 -0.23
N SER A 3 -20.27 -2.83 -1.25
CA SER A 3 -18.95 -2.19 -1.06
C SER A 3 -19.01 -0.69 -0.74
N ASP A 4 -20.13 -0.01 -0.99
CA ASP A 4 -20.16 1.45 -0.92
C ASP A 4 -20.37 2.01 0.50
N ILE A 5 -20.82 1.18 1.44
CA ILE A 5 -21.14 1.61 2.82
C ILE A 5 -19.95 1.39 3.76
N GLU A 6 -19.18 0.30 3.59
CA GLU A 6 -17.94 0.08 4.37
C GLU A 6 -16.85 1.10 3.99
N ASN A 7 -16.78 1.48 2.71
CA ASN A 7 -15.83 2.50 2.22
C ASN A 7 -16.08 3.91 2.78
N LYS A 8 -17.28 4.22 3.27
CA LYS A 8 -17.59 5.56 3.81
C LYS A 8 -17.08 5.75 5.24
N ASN A 9 -17.13 4.71 6.07
CA ASN A 9 -16.58 4.78 7.43
C ASN A 9 -15.05 4.74 7.45
N PHE A 10 -14.46 4.11 6.44
CA PHE A 10 -13.02 4.00 6.17
C PHE A 10 -12.32 5.36 5.98
N MET A 11 -13.02 6.40 5.51
CA MET A 11 -12.46 7.73 5.20
C MET A 11 -12.57 8.76 6.34
N SER A 12 -13.02 8.38 7.54
CA SER A 12 -13.31 9.35 8.60
C SER A 12 -12.07 9.90 9.33
N GLY A 13 -10.90 9.29 9.15
CA GLY A 13 -9.62 9.79 9.70
C GLY A 13 -8.68 10.33 8.61
N LYS A 14 -8.33 11.62 8.68
CA LYS A 14 -7.38 12.28 7.75
C LYS A 14 -6.05 11.54 7.55
N HIS A 15 -5.61 10.73 8.52
CA HIS A 15 -4.34 9.98 8.48
C HIS A 15 -4.41 8.71 7.62
N TRP A 16 -5.57 8.06 7.49
CA TRP A 16 -5.69 6.77 6.78
C TRP A 16 -5.69 6.93 5.26
N VAL A 17 -6.11 8.10 4.77
CA VAL A 17 -6.03 8.45 3.34
C VAL A 17 -4.57 8.56 2.87
N ILE A 18 -3.64 8.95 3.74
CA ILE A 18 -2.21 9.09 3.40
C ILE A 18 -1.57 7.72 3.16
N VAL A 19 -1.89 6.71 3.98
CA VAL A 19 -1.35 5.33 3.87
C VAL A 19 -1.72 4.66 2.53
N LEU A 20 -2.89 5.00 1.98
CA LEU A 20 -3.35 4.49 0.68
C LEU A 20 -2.65 5.14 -0.51
N ILE A 21 -2.21 6.39 -0.34
CA ILE A 21 -1.51 7.16 -1.37
C ILE A 21 -0.11 6.58 -1.61
N CYS A 22 0.48 5.89 -0.62
CA CYS A 22 1.84 5.34 -0.62
C CYS A 22 2.10 4.24 -1.66
N ILE A 23 1.10 3.42 -1.96
CA ILE A 23 1.22 2.32 -2.94
C ILE A 23 0.98 2.82 -4.38
N VAL A 24 0.43 4.02 -4.50
CA VAL A 24 -0.23 4.57 -5.69
C VAL A 24 0.58 5.73 -6.29
N SER A 25 1.31 6.46 -5.46
CA SER A 25 1.77 7.81 -5.80
C SER A 25 3.27 7.96 -5.62
N SER A 26 4.04 7.64 -6.65
CA SER A 26 5.17 8.51 -7.02
C SER A 26 5.83 8.07 -8.31
N LEU A 27 6.33 9.08 -9.03
CA LEU A 27 7.38 8.94 -10.03
C LEU A 27 8.54 8.05 -9.55
N GLY A 28 8.79 7.91 -8.24
CA GLY A 28 9.87 7.07 -7.69
C GLY A 28 9.66 5.58 -7.89
N VAL A 29 8.45 5.05 -7.62
CA VAL A 29 8.12 3.65 -7.94
C VAL A 29 8.10 3.45 -9.45
N TYR A 30 7.58 4.44 -10.19
CA TYR A 30 7.60 4.41 -11.63
C TYR A 30 9.04 4.31 -12.17
N TYR A 31 9.92 5.28 -11.89
CA TYR A 31 11.31 5.29 -12.34
C TYR A 31 12.11 4.09 -11.81
N GLY A 32 11.96 3.74 -10.54
CA GLY A 32 12.65 2.61 -9.91
C GLY A 32 12.30 1.29 -10.57
N LEU A 33 11.02 1.03 -10.81
CA LEU A 33 10.58 -0.19 -11.49
C LEU A 33 10.86 -0.14 -12.99
N THR A 34 10.64 0.98 -13.68
CA THR A 34 10.91 1.07 -15.13
C THR A 34 12.39 0.92 -15.45
N ASN A 35 13.29 1.38 -14.57
CA ASN A 35 14.74 1.15 -14.72
C ASN A 35 15.11 -0.34 -14.56
N LEU A 36 14.31 -1.12 -13.84
CA LEU A 36 14.47 -2.58 -13.72
C LEU A 36 13.70 -3.36 -14.79
N THR A 37 12.85 -2.70 -15.59
CA THR A 37 11.98 -3.38 -16.55
C THR A 37 12.70 -3.51 -17.90
N GLU A 38 13.57 -4.50 -18.02
CA GLU A 38 14.01 -4.96 -19.35
C GLU A 38 12.94 -5.90 -19.92
N SER A 39 12.09 -5.38 -20.82
CA SER A 39 11.07 -6.10 -21.62
C SER A 39 9.73 -6.48 -20.94
N ASP A 40 8.72 -6.75 -21.77
CA ASP A 40 7.32 -7.14 -21.44
C ASP A 40 7.22 -8.51 -20.72
N THR A 41 8.14 -8.83 -19.81
CA THR A 41 8.10 -10.09 -19.06
C THR A 41 6.94 -10.09 -18.07
N LYS A 42 6.28 -11.25 -17.96
CA LYS A 42 5.23 -11.48 -16.96
C LYS A 42 5.76 -11.50 -15.53
N GLU A 43 7.06 -11.68 -15.36
CA GLU A 43 7.72 -11.79 -14.07
C GLU A 43 8.21 -10.43 -13.57
N TRP A 44 8.16 -10.23 -12.26
CA TRP A 44 8.71 -9.06 -11.61
C TRP A 44 10.23 -9.09 -11.65
N ALA A 45 10.85 -7.95 -11.88
CA ALA A 45 12.31 -7.86 -11.86
C ALA A 45 12.87 -8.13 -10.45
N SER A 46 14.07 -8.71 -10.38
CA SER A 46 14.78 -8.91 -9.13
C SER A 46 15.00 -7.56 -8.44
N GLY A 47 14.54 -7.43 -7.19
CA GLY A 47 14.65 -6.18 -6.42
C GLY A 47 13.39 -5.30 -6.46
N SER A 48 12.44 -5.55 -7.38
CA SER A 48 11.18 -4.81 -7.41
C SER A 48 10.39 -4.91 -6.10
N ARG A 49 10.50 -6.05 -5.40
CA ARG A 49 9.88 -6.26 -4.08
C ARG A 49 10.40 -5.26 -3.05
N GLN A 50 11.72 -5.11 -2.95
CA GLN A 50 12.33 -4.19 -2.00
C GLN A 50 11.98 -2.74 -2.32
N ILE A 51 11.93 -2.38 -3.61
CA ILE A 51 11.52 -1.03 -4.04
C ILE A 51 10.09 -0.70 -3.61
N LEU A 52 9.15 -1.63 -3.75
CA LEU A 52 7.76 -1.42 -3.31
C LEU A 52 7.68 -1.24 -1.79
N ILE A 53 8.40 -2.06 -1.03
CA ILE A 53 8.43 -1.99 0.43
C ILE A 53 9.04 -0.66 0.89
N ASP A 54 10.24 -0.34 0.42
CA ASP A 54 10.95 0.88 0.80
C ASP A 54 10.14 2.13 0.46
N ARG A 55 9.50 2.14 -0.71
CA ARG A 55 8.62 3.23 -1.08
C ARG A 55 7.42 3.31 -0.16
N CYS A 56 6.72 2.20 0.06
CA CYS A 56 5.54 2.19 0.92
C CYS A 56 5.87 2.75 2.31
N ILE A 57 7.02 2.36 2.89
CA ILE A 57 7.49 2.88 4.18
C ILE A 57 7.77 4.38 4.09
N SER A 58 8.53 4.81 3.07
CA SER A 58 8.87 6.22 2.87
C SER A 58 7.62 7.10 2.72
N ASP A 59 6.66 6.66 1.92
CA ASP A 59 5.45 7.43 1.64
C ASP A 59 4.47 7.40 2.82
N SER A 60 4.55 6.39 3.70
CA SER A 60 3.73 6.31 4.92
C SER A 60 4.06 7.43 5.91
N GLY A 61 5.19 8.13 5.72
CA GLY A 61 5.51 9.38 6.40
C GLY A 61 5.46 9.26 7.92
N ASP A 62 4.60 10.04 8.58
CA ASP A 62 4.53 10.05 10.03
C ASP A 62 4.00 8.75 10.63
N MET A 63 3.24 7.94 9.87
CA MET A 63 2.83 6.61 10.32
C MET A 63 4.03 5.67 10.44
N ALA A 64 4.97 5.73 9.49
CA ALA A 64 6.21 4.96 9.56
C ALA A 64 7.10 5.39 10.75
N LYS A 65 7.04 6.65 11.16
CA LYS A 65 7.76 7.14 12.34
C LYS A 65 7.08 6.74 13.65
N LYS A 66 5.74 6.83 13.70
CA LYS A 66 4.95 6.55 14.90
C LYS A 66 4.79 5.06 15.16
N TYR A 67 4.64 4.27 14.10
CA TYR A 67 4.40 2.83 14.13
C TYR A 67 5.34 2.08 13.18
N PRO A 68 6.66 2.13 13.41
CA PRO A 68 7.66 1.62 12.46
C PRO A 68 7.49 0.13 12.16
N GLU A 69 7.32 -0.71 13.18
CA GLU A 69 7.17 -2.16 13.01
C GLU A 69 5.87 -2.50 12.27
N PHE A 70 4.75 -1.90 12.69
CA PHE A 70 3.45 -2.15 12.06
C PHE A 70 3.40 -1.63 10.61
N THR A 71 4.06 -0.50 10.33
CA THR A 71 4.16 0.04 8.98
C THR A 71 5.01 -0.87 8.09
N ASN A 72 6.13 -1.38 8.61
CA ASN A 72 6.98 -2.32 7.89
C ASN A 72 6.21 -3.61 7.54
N ASP A 73 5.51 -4.20 8.51
CA ASP A 73 4.65 -5.38 8.29
C ASP A 73 3.60 -5.13 7.22
N TYR A 74 2.91 -3.98 7.29
CA TYR A 74 1.92 -3.57 6.31
C TYR A 74 2.51 -3.44 4.90
N CYS A 75 3.66 -2.80 4.78
CA CYS A 75 4.33 -2.59 3.50
C CYS A 75 4.88 -3.88 2.88
N ILE A 76 5.36 -4.81 3.70
CA ILE A 76 5.73 -6.17 3.27
C ILE A 76 4.50 -6.92 2.76
N CYS A 77 3.44 -6.99 3.57
CA CYS A 77 2.22 -7.72 3.23
C CYS A 77 1.60 -7.19 1.93
N SER A 78 1.43 -5.88 1.82
CA SER A 78 0.84 -5.25 0.64
C SER A 78 1.68 -5.46 -0.62
N SER A 79 3.01 -5.35 -0.52
CA SER A 79 3.92 -5.60 -1.65
C SER A 79 3.83 -7.05 -2.14
N ASP A 80 3.80 -8.02 -1.22
CA ASP A 80 3.69 -9.44 -1.56
C ASP A 80 2.34 -9.79 -2.21
N LYS A 81 1.25 -9.18 -1.74
CA LYS A 81 -0.08 -9.32 -2.36
C LYS A 81 -0.13 -8.72 -3.77
N ILE A 82 0.50 -7.57 -3.97
CA ILE A 82 0.57 -6.92 -5.28
C ILE A 82 1.36 -7.79 -6.27
N GLN A 83 2.52 -8.31 -5.87
CA GLN A 83 3.36 -9.12 -6.75
C GLN A 83 2.75 -10.48 -7.08
N SER A 84 2.01 -11.07 -6.15
CA SER A 84 1.29 -12.33 -6.37
C SER A 84 0.02 -12.16 -7.21
N SER A 85 -0.59 -10.97 -7.22
CA SER A 85 -1.85 -10.72 -7.92
C SER A 85 -1.70 -10.08 -9.30
N LEU A 86 -0.63 -9.31 -9.51
CA LEU A 86 -0.41 -8.50 -10.71
C LEU A 86 0.96 -8.76 -11.31
N THR A 87 1.08 -8.60 -12.63
CA THR A 87 2.39 -8.42 -13.25
C THR A 87 2.92 -7.01 -12.98
N GLN A 88 4.24 -6.85 -13.03
CA GLN A 88 4.89 -5.53 -12.88
C GLN A 88 4.32 -4.50 -13.86
N GLN A 89 4.13 -4.89 -15.13
CA GLN A 89 3.53 -4.02 -16.14
C GLN A 89 2.09 -3.62 -15.80
N ARG A 90 1.27 -4.56 -15.30
CA ARG A 90 -0.11 -4.27 -14.92
C ARG A 90 -0.17 -3.32 -13.72
N TYR A 91 0.69 -3.53 -12.74
CA TYR A 91 0.83 -2.62 -11.61
C TYR A 91 1.25 -1.21 -12.08
N LEU A 92 2.25 -1.10 -12.96
CA LEU A 92 2.68 0.18 -13.54
C LEU A 92 1.59 0.86 -14.39
N ALA A 93 0.77 0.08 -15.10
CA ALA A 93 -0.36 0.62 -15.84
C ALA A 93 -1.46 1.14 -14.91
N LEU A 94 -1.69 0.45 -13.78
CA LEU A 94 -2.62 0.90 -12.75
C LEU A 94 -2.09 2.14 -12.03
N SER A 95 -0.79 2.21 -11.73
CA SER A 95 -0.16 3.32 -11.02
C SER A 95 -0.14 4.64 -11.81
N LYS A 96 -0.43 4.59 -13.12
CA LYS A 96 -0.58 5.77 -14.00
C LYS A 96 -2.00 6.33 -14.03
N LYS A 97 -2.99 5.59 -13.52
CA LYS A 97 -4.40 6.01 -13.55
C LYS A 97 -4.69 7.05 -12.46
N PRO A 98 -5.82 7.77 -12.54
CA PRO A 98 -6.25 8.64 -11.45
C PRO A 98 -6.41 7.86 -10.13
N MET A 99 -6.14 8.52 -9.00
CA MET A 99 -6.12 7.89 -7.67
C MET A 99 -7.36 7.04 -7.37
N GLU A 100 -8.55 7.54 -7.71
CA GLU A 100 -9.80 6.79 -7.52
C GLU A 100 -9.80 5.44 -8.25
N GLU A 101 -9.32 5.41 -9.50
CA GLU A 101 -9.19 4.18 -10.27
C GLU A 101 -8.10 3.28 -9.68
N GLN A 102 -7.01 3.84 -9.18
CA GLN A 102 -5.96 3.05 -8.54
C GLN A 102 -6.52 2.35 -7.31
N LEU A 103 -7.19 3.08 -6.42
CA LEU A 103 -7.79 2.54 -5.19
C LEU A 103 -8.81 1.45 -5.52
N LYS A 104 -9.68 1.69 -6.50
CA LYS A 104 -10.68 0.69 -6.92
C LYS A 104 -10.07 -0.64 -7.35
N ASN A 105 -8.88 -0.63 -7.95
CA ASN A 105 -8.23 -1.83 -8.46
C ASN A 105 -7.22 -2.44 -7.49
N LEU A 106 -6.49 -1.61 -6.73
CA LEU A 106 -5.40 -2.05 -5.88
C LEU A 106 -5.85 -2.32 -4.44
N LEU A 107 -6.77 -1.53 -3.88
CA LEU A 107 -7.22 -1.70 -2.50
C LEU A 107 -7.73 -3.12 -2.19
N PRO A 108 -8.57 -3.75 -3.05
CA PRO A 108 -9.04 -5.11 -2.78
C PRO A 108 -7.92 -6.16 -2.69
N ILE A 109 -6.74 -5.90 -3.27
CA ILE A 109 -5.62 -6.84 -3.29
C ILE A 109 -4.95 -6.95 -1.92
N PHE A 110 -4.87 -5.84 -1.17
CA PHE A 110 -4.17 -5.75 0.12
C PHE A 110 -5.09 -5.32 1.27
N GLN A 111 -6.41 -5.41 1.09
CA GLN A 111 -7.40 -4.98 2.08
C GLN A 111 -7.23 -5.69 3.43
N ASP A 112 -6.81 -6.95 3.41
CA ASP A 112 -6.51 -7.73 4.61
C ASP A 112 -5.29 -7.17 5.35
N CYS A 113 -4.19 -6.90 4.64
CA CYS A 113 -3.01 -6.23 5.20
C CYS A 113 -3.35 -4.91 5.88
N LEU A 114 -4.20 -4.10 5.23
CA LEU A 114 -4.62 -2.80 5.76
C LEU A 114 -5.50 -2.94 7.01
N THR A 115 -6.42 -3.91 7.00
CA THR A 115 -7.31 -4.18 8.14
C THR A 115 -6.51 -4.65 9.35
N GLU A 116 -5.52 -5.53 9.15
CA GLU A 116 -4.62 -5.97 10.21
C GLU A 116 -3.80 -4.81 10.79
N TYR A 117 -3.23 -3.97 9.92
CA TYR A 117 -2.46 -2.79 10.31
C TYR A 117 -3.28 -1.84 11.17
N GLN A 118 -4.52 -1.54 10.76
CA GLN A 118 -5.47 -0.73 11.50
C GLN A 118 -5.81 -1.32 12.87
N SER A 119 -6.05 -2.64 12.92
CA SER A 119 -6.34 -3.34 14.15
C SER A 119 -5.18 -3.26 15.15
N LYS A 120 -3.95 -3.52 14.70
CA LYS A 120 -2.73 -3.43 15.53
C LYS A 120 -2.54 -2.04 16.13
N ILE A 121 -2.70 -0.99 15.32
CA ILE A 121 -2.60 0.40 15.80
C ILE A 121 -3.69 0.71 16.82
N LYS A 122 -4.95 0.35 16.52
CA LYS A 122 -6.07 0.61 17.42
C LYS A 122 -5.85 -0.06 18.78
N THR A 123 -5.46 -1.33 18.79
CA THR A 123 -5.16 -2.07 20.03
C THR A 123 -4.01 -1.41 20.81
N LEU A 124 -2.97 -0.91 20.13
CA LEU A 124 -1.87 -0.21 20.78
C LEU A 124 -2.32 1.11 21.42
N GLU A 125 -3.11 1.91 20.71
CA GLU A 125 -3.64 3.19 21.21
C GLU A 125 -4.63 2.99 22.38
N GLU A 126 -5.47 1.95 22.32
CA GLU A 126 -6.39 1.59 23.41
C GLU A 126 -5.65 1.01 24.62
N GLY A 127 -4.58 0.24 24.41
CA GLY A 127 -3.72 -0.29 25.47
C GLY A 127 -2.89 0.78 26.17
N SER A 128 -2.47 1.83 25.45
CA SER A 128 -1.73 2.97 26.01
C SER A 128 -2.60 3.91 26.86
N ASN A 129 -3.94 3.83 26.76
CA ASN A 129 -4.89 4.64 27.51
C ASN A 129 -5.47 3.93 28.75
N ARG A 130 -4.92 2.77 29.14
CA ARG A 130 -5.29 2.10 30.38
C ARG A 130 -4.47 2.70 31.54
N PRO A 131 -5.10 3.35 32.54
CA PRO A 131 -4.42 3.93 33.70
C PRO A 131 -3.74 2.87 34.58
#